data_AF-A0A8H6YQD6-F1
#
_entry.id   AF-A0A8H6YQD6-F1
#
_cell.length_a   1.000
_cell.length_b   1.000
_cell.length_c   1.000
_cell.angle_alpha   90.00
_cell.angle_beta   90.00
_cell.angle_gamma   90.00
#
_symmetry.space_group_name_H-M   'P 1'
#
loop_
_entity.id
_entity.type
_entity.pdbx_description
1 polymer ?
#
loop_
_entity_poly.entity_id
_entity_poly.type
_entity_poly.pdbx_seq_one_letter_code
_entity_poly.pdbx_strand_id
1 'polypeptide(L)'
;MDIHCLSQEHIQAQIDATEANIRRLTSQIEELDRARQKERRTLGKLWFMIVPVGKIPTELLVKIFALAVGSDHPVHQALLLSQVCSSWRQIVIGSPKLWAIGVVDVQLDKRNKGNCYLDGLQTLLGRSAPLPISVLLRKSLNPHPSAPSIASVLRVLMPTAARWKDLKINPQFFEGLKEISPGPFVALQSLDLCYYAQSTPIDLFSGCPSLRRLVATADNASGGIPQMPWAQLTHLEIWEETLATCRTILLQCTNLVSTVFFCV
;
A
#
# COMPACT_ATOMS: atom_id res chain seq x y z
N MET A 1 14.16 72.02 30.36
CA MET A 1 14.25 70.99 29.30
C MET A 1 13.84 69.62 29.86
N ASP A 2 12.99 69.60 30.91
CA ASP A 2 12.94 68.49 31.87
C ASP A 2 11.60 67.73 31.88
N ILE A 3 10.53 68.32 31.31
CA ILE A 3 9.18 67.72 31.33
C ILE A 3 9.07 66.53 30.35
N HIS A 4 9.80 66.57 29.23
CA HIS A 4 9.83 65.46 28.26
C HIS A 4 10.62 64.25 28.78
N CYS A 5 11.67 64.47 29.58
CA CYS A 5 12.48 63.40 30.17
C CYS A 5 11.66 62.62 31.23
N LEU A 6 10.97 63.34 32.11
CA LEU A 6 10.12 62.74 33.16
C LEU A 6 8.92 61.97 32.58
N SER A 7 8.32 62.48 31.50
CA SER A 7 7.26 61.79 30.75
C SER A 7 7.73 60.47 30.14
N GLN A 8 8.94 60.47 29.56
CA GLN A 8 9.53 59.29 28.94
C GLN A 8 9.90 58.21 29.97
N GLU A 9 10.47 58.59 31.12
CA GLU A 9 10.76 57.66 32.21
C GLU A 9 9.50 57.01 32.78
N HIS A 10 8.40 57.78 32.92
CA HIS A 10 7.14 57.24 33.40
C HIS A 10 6.52 56.20 32.44
N ILE A 11 6.55 56.47 31.13
CA ILE A 11 6.06 55.54 30.11
C ILE A 11 6.92 54.27 30.09
N GLN A 12 8.25 54.41 30.19
CA GLN A 12 9.14 53.25 30.24
C GLN A 12 8.88 52.37 31.47
N ALA A 13 8.68 52.98 32.64
CA ALA A 13 8.32 52.24 33.85
C ALA A 13 6.98 51.50 33.72
N GLN A 14 5.99 52.08 33.03
CA GLN A 14 4.71 51.41 32.74
C GLN A 14 4.88 50.24 31.76
N ILE A 15 5.73 50.37 30.74
CA ILE A 15 6.06 49.28 29.81
C ILE A 15 6.71 48.14 30.59
N ASP A 16 7.74 48.43 31.39
CA ASP A 16 8.48 47.41 32.16
C ASP A 16 7.56 46.68 33.15
N ALA A 17 6.66 47.40 33.82
CA ALA A 17 5.65 46.82 34.70
C ALA A 17 4.64 45.93 33.94
N THR A 18 4.24 46.34 32.74
CA THR A 18 3.33 45.57 31.89
C THR A 18 4.01 44.30 31.37
N GLU A 19 5.26 44.39 30.93
CA GLU A 19 6.06 43.22 30.52
C GLU A 19 6.29 42.24 31.67
N ALA A 20 6.56 42.74 32.88
CA ALA A 20 6.65 41.90 34.07
C ALA A 20 5.33 41.15 34.34
N ASN A 21 4.20 41.82 34.17
CA ASN A 21 2.88 41.17 34.28
C ASN A 21 2.63 40.14 33.18
N ILE A 22 3.01 40.41 31.94
CA ILE A 22 2.93 39.45 30.83
C ILE A 22 3.76 38.21 31.18
N ARG A 23 5.04 38.38 31.56
CA ARG A 23 5.93 37.28 31.96
C ARG A 23 5.31 36.43 33.08
N ARG A 24 4.74 37.07 34.10
CA ARG A 24 4.07 36.39 35.21
C ARG A 24 2.85 35.57 34.75
N LEU A 25 1.98 36.17 33.95
CA LEU A 25 0.78 35.50 33.45
C LEU A 25 1.13 34.34 32.51
N THR A 26 2.13 34.49 31.64
CA THR A 26 2.62 33.41 30.79
C THR A 26 3.15 32.24 31.63
N SER A 27 3.93 32.51 32.67
CA SER A 27 4.39 31.47 33.61
C SER A 27 3.23 30.74 34.30
N GLN A 28 2.18 31.47 34.71
CA GLN A 28 0.99 30.87 35.32
C GLN A 28 0.22 29.99 34.33
N ILE A 29 0.09 30.42 33.07
CA ILE A 29 -0.53 29.64 32.00
C ILE A 29 0.25 28.33 31.79
N GLU A 30 1.58 28.41 31.68
CA GLU A 30 2.42 27.22 31.50
C GLU A 30 2.30 26.22 32.66
N GLU A 31 2.21 26.72 33.89
CA GLU A 31 2.05 25.89 35.08
C GLU A 31 0.68 25.21 35.13
N LEU A 32 -0.39 25.95 34.85
CA LEU A 32 -1.74 25.39 34.75
C LEU A 32 -1.85 24.38 33.61
N ASP A 33 -1.20 24.62 32.46
CA ASP A 33 -1.18 23.66 31.36
C ASP A 33 -0.42 22.38 31.71
N ARG A 34 0.69 22.49 32.46
CA ARG A 34 1.40 21.34 33.01
C ARG A 34 0.51 20.54 33.98
N ALA A 35 -0.22 21.21 34.87
CA ALA A 35 -1.17 20.57 35.78
C ALA A 35 -2.30 19.86 35.02
N ARG A 36 -2.93 20.54 34.05
CA ARG A 36 -3.97 19.98 33.18
C ARG A 36 -3.48 18.76 32.41
N GLN A 37 -2.27 18.80 31.86
CA GLN A 37 -1.68 17.64 31.17
C GLN A 37 -1.47 16.46 32.11
N LYS A 38 -1.01 16.70 33.35
CA LYS A 38 -0.83 15.66 34.37
C LYS A 38 -2.16 14.99 34.72
N GLU A 39 -3.21 15.76 34.97
CA GLU A 39 -4.56 15.26 35.28
C GLU A 39 -5.14 14.45 34.12
N ARG A 40 -5.02 14.95 32.88
CA ARG A 40 -5.45 14.22 31.68
C ARG A 40 -4.72 12.89 31.52
N ARG A 41 -3.42 12.82 31.84
CA ARG A 41 -2.66 11.55 31.82
C ARG A 41 -3.19 10.57 32.88
N THR A 42 -3.51 11.05 34.08
CA THR A 42 -4.09 10.23 35.15
C THR A 42 -5.46 9.69 34.74
N LEU A 43 -6.34 10.55 34.23
CA LEU A 43 -7.65 10.14 33.70
C LEU A 43 -7.50 9.13 32.57
N GLY A 44 -6.57 9.33 31.63
CA GLY A 44 -6.31 8.38 30.55
C GLY A 44 -5.92 6.99 31.05
N LYS A 45 -5.08 6.89 32.10
CA LYS A 45 -4.71 5.61 32.73
C LYS A 45 -5.91 4.93 33.40
N LEU A 46 -6.72 5.68 34.15
CA LEU A 46 -7.93 5.18 34.80
C LEU A 46 -8.94 4.69 33.75
N TRP A 47 -9.16 5.48 32.71
CA TRP A 47 -10.09 5.17 31.63
C TRP A 47 -9.68 3.91 30.86
N PHE A 48 -8.38 3.72 30.62
CA PHE A 48 -7.85 2.51 29.98
C PHE A 48 -8.13 1.23 30.80
N MET A 49 -8.16 1.33 32.13
CA MET A 49 -8.51 0.21 33.01
C MET A 49 -10.00 -0.11 33.02
N ILE A 50 -10.86 0.87 32.73
CA ILE A 50 -12.31 0.75 32.82
C ILE A 50 -12.92 0.37 31.46
N VAL A 51 -12.36 0.87 30.35
CA VAL A 51 -12.92 0.63 29.01
C VAL A 51 -12.55 -0.76 28.49
N PRO A 52 -13.53 -1.56 28.00
CA PRO A 52 -13.30 -2.92 27.50
C PRO A 52 -12.19 -3.03 26.45
N VAL A 53 -12.09 -2.04 25.55
CA VAL A 53 -11.10 -2.03 24.46
C VAL A 53 -9.65 -1.92 24.95
N GLY A 54 -9.42 -1.35 26.14
CA GLY A 54 -8.10 -1.28 26.78
C GLY A 54 -7.64 -2.61 27.38
N LYS A 55 -8.56 -3.56 27.58
CA LYS A 55 -8.28 -4.91 28.09
C LYS A 55 -8.05 -5.94 26.97
N ILE A 56 -8.29 -5.57 25.72
CA ILE A 56 -8.10 -6.46 24.58
C ILE A 56 -6.60 -6.55 24.27
N PRO A 57 -6.01 -7.76 24.25
CA PRO A 57 -4.64 -7.95 23.82
C PRO A 57 -4.40 -7.39 22.41
N THR A 58 -3.21 -6.83 22.18
CA THR A 58 -2.85 -6.19 20.92
C THR A 58 -3.07 -7.13 19.72
N GLU A 59 -2.82 -8.43 19.87
CA GLU A 59 -2.99 -9.44 18.82
C GLU A 59 -4.46 -9.55 18.38
N LEU A 60 -5.39 -9.44 19.32
CA LEU A 60 -6.82 -9.47 19.02
C LEU A 60 -7.28 -8.15 18.40
N LEU A 61 -6.73 -7.00 18.85
CA LEU A 61 -6.98 -5.72 18.20
C LEU A 61 -6.50 -5.72 16.75
N VAL A 62 -5.31 -6.28 16.46
CA VAL A 62 -4.82 -6.42 15.09
C VAL A 62 -5.75 -7.29 14.26
N LYS A 63 -6.30 -8.38 14.81
CA LYS A 63 -7.30 -9.20 14.09
C LYS A 63 -8.61 -8.45 13.86
N ILE A 64 -9.09 -7.67 14.82
CA ILE A 64 -10.30 -6.85 14.65
C ILE A 64 -10.06 -5.77 13.59
N PHE A 65 -8.93 -5.07 13.66
CA PHE A 65 -8.56 -4.06 12.67
C PHE A 65 -8.40 -4.69 11.29
N ALA A 66 -7.85 -5.90 11.19
CA ALA A 66 -7.75 -6.65 9.94
C ALA A 66 -9.12 -6.94 9.30
N LEU A 67 -10.15 -7.18 10.11
CA LEU A 67 -11.52 -7.37 9.63
C LEU A 67 -12.19 -6.04 9.24
N ALA A 68 -11.82 -4.94 9.90
CA ALA A 68 -12.33 -3.61 9.60
C ALA A 68 -11.65 -2.97 8.38
N VAL A 69 -10.36 -3.26 8.16
CA VAL A 69 -9.61 -2.93 6.95
C VAL A 69 -9.99 -3.96 5.89
N GLY A 70 -11.07 -3.67 5.16
CA GLY A 70 -11.50 -4.48 4.03
C GLY A 70 -10.54 -4.38 2.84
N SER A 71 -10.90 -5.09 1.77
CA SER A 71 -10.16 -5.04 0.49
C SER A 71 -10.32 -3.72 -0.25
N ASP A 72 -11.36 -2.95 0.07
CA ASP A 72 -11.68 -1.68 -0.59
C ASP A 72 -10.96 -0.52 0.12
N HIS A 73 -9.95 0.06 -0.52
CA HIS A 73 -9.14 1.18 -0.01
C HIS A 73 -8.44 0.94 1.36
N PRO A 74 -7.59 -0.11 1.49
CA PRO A 74 -6.99 -0.52 2.76
C PRO A 74 -6.12 0.56 3.43
N VAL A 75 -5.41 1.38 2.64
CA VAL A 75 -4.59 2.50 3.17
C VAL A 75 -5.47 3.51 3.90
N HIS A 76 -6.57 3.93 3.28
CA HIS A 76 -7.45 4.93 3.85
C HIS A 76 -8.09 4.43 5.15
N GLN A 77 -8.58 3.18 5.14
CA GLN A 77 -9.19 2.57 6.32
C GLN A 77 -8.19 2.39 7.47
N ALA A 78 -6.97 1.95 7.19
CA ALA A 78 -5.91 1.88 8.18
C ALA A 78 -5.58 3.28 8.75
N LEU A 79 -5.49 4.29 7.90
CA LEU A 79 -5.27 5.67 8.34
C LEU A 79 -6.41 6.18 9.22
N LEU A 80 -7.68 5.89 8.91
CA LEU A 80 -8.82 6.24 9.75
C LEU A 80 -8.74 5.59 11.14
N LEU A 81 -8.44 4.29 11.20
CA LEU A 81 -8.24 3.59 12.48
C LEU A 81 -7.10 4.23 13.30
N SER A 82 -6.05 4.70 12.63
CA SER A 82 -4.92 5.37 13.27
C SER A 82 -5.27 6.75 13.87
N GLN A 83 -6.45 7.33 13.58
CA GLN A 83 -6.88 8.61 14.12
C GLN A 83 -7.65 8.51 15.44
N VAL A 84 -8.08 7.31 15.85
CA VAL A 84 -8.92 7.12 17.04
C VAL A 84 -8.19 7.52 18.33
N CYS A 85 -6.98 6.98 18.54
CA CYS A 85 -6.13 7.34 19.66
C CYS A 85 -4.66 7.01 19.38
N SER A 86 -3.75 7.49 20.23
CA SER A 86 -2.31 7.21 20.09
C SER A 86 -1.97 5.71 20.15
N SER A 87 -2.67 4.93 20.99
CA SER A 87 -2.47 3.49 21.10
C SER A 87 -2.84 2.77 19.79
N TRP A 88 -4.02 3.07 19.24
CA TRP A 88 -4.46 2.50 17.96
C TRP A 88 -3.54 2.90 16.81
N ARG A 89 -3.06 4.15 16.81
CA ARG A 89 -2.06 4.60 15.85
C ARG A 89 -0.79 3.74 15.90
N GLN A 90 -0.26 3.47 17.09
CA GLN A 90 0.93 2.63 17.24
C GLN A 90 0.69 1.19 16.76
N ILE A 91 -0.47 0.60 17.11
CA ILE A 91 -0.83 -0.74 16.67
C ILE A 91 -0.96 -0.80 15.15
N VAL A 92 -1.69 0.14 14.55
CA VAL A 92 -1.92 0.17 13.10
C VAL A 92 -0.62 0.36 12.34
N ILE A 93 0.19 1.35 12.72
CA ILE A 93 1.46 1.65 12.04
C ILE A 93 2.47 0.50 12.23
N GLY A 94 2.53 -0.07 13.43
CA GLY A 94 3.51 -1.10 13.80
C GLY A 94 3.16 -2.53 13.40
N SER A 95 2.00 -2.76 12.77
CA SER A 95 1.55 -4.12 12.41
C SER A 95 1.54 -4.33 10.91
N PRO A 96 2.58 -4.94 10.31
CA PRO A 96 2.65 -5.17 8.86
C PRO A 96 1.46 -5.91 8.27
N LYS A 97 0.82 -6.77 9.07
CA LYS A 97 -0.39 -7.50 8.69
C LYS A 97 -1.48 -6.54 8.18
N LEU A 98 -1.70 -5.40 8.85
CA LEU A 98 -2.72 -4.41 8.48
C LEU A 98 -2.44 -3.72 7.13
N TRP A 99 -1.21 -3.78 6.65
CA TRP A 99 -0.78 -3.20 5.38
C TRP A 99 -0.64 -4.26 4.28
N ALA A 100 -0.58 -5.54 4.64
CA ALA A 100 -0.44 -6.68 3.72
C ALA A 100 -1.77 -7.43 3.46
N ILE A 101 -2.85 -7.11 4.16
CA ILE A 101 -4.17 -7.78 4.04
C ILE A 101 -4.86 -7.50 2.69
N GLY A 102 -4.52 -6.39 2.03
CA GLY A 102 -5.15 -5.97 0.79
C GLY A 102 -4.37 -6.36 -0.47
N VAL A 103 -5.09 -6.34 -1.60
CA VAL A 103 -4.50 -6.30 -2.93
C VAL A 103 -4.01 -4.88 -3.20
N VAL A 104 -2.75 -4.74 -3.62
CA VAL A 104 -2.20 -3.48 -4.13
C VAL A 104 -2.81 -3.22 -5.50
N ASP A 105 -3.95 -2.54 -5.51
CA ASP A 105 -4.69 -2.20 -6.72
C ASP A 105 -4.18 -0.90 -7.34
N VAL A 106 -3.58 -1.04 -8.52
CA VAL A 106 -2.95 0.03 -9.26
C VAL A 106 -3.78 0.31 -10.51
N GLN A 107 -4.43 1.46 -10.49
CA GLN A 107 -5.25 1.97 -11.58
C GLN A 107 -4.79 3.38 -11.95
N LEU A 108 -4.49 3.62 -13.23
CA LEU A 108 -3.96 4.92 -13.69
C LEU A 108 -5.09 5.85 -14.15
N ASP A 109 -5.97 6.24 -13.23
CA ASP A 109 -7.14 7.07 -13.51
C ASP A 109 -7.18 8.39 -12.72
N LYS A 110 -8.27 9.18 -12.88
CA LYS A 110 -8.46 10.49 -12.24
C LYS A 110 -8.44 10.47 -10.71
N ARG A 111 -8.70 9.32 -10.08
CA ARG A 111 -8.76 9.17 -8.62
C ARG A 111 -7.36 9.14 -8.02
N ASN A 112 -6.37 8.72 -8.80
CA ASN A 112 -4.98 8.57 -8.38
C ASN A 112 -4.13 9.74 -8.90
N LYS A 113 -4.25 10.89 -8.22
CA LYS A 113 -3.58 12.13 -8.63
C LYS A 113 -2.11 12.14 -8.25
N GLY A 114 -1.22 12.24 -9.23
CA GLY A 114 0.18 12.66 -9.06
C GLY A 114 0.99 11.97 -7.96
N ASN A 115 1.89 12.74 -7.33
CA ASN A 115 2.87 12.22 -6.37
C ASN A 115 2.26 11.67 -5.07
N CYS A 116 1.14 12.23 -4.59
CA CYS A 116 0.54 11.77 -3.33
C CYS A 116 0.01 10.32 -3.41
N TYR A 117 -0.39 9.86 -4.59
CA TYR A 117 -0.68 8.45 -4.81
C TYR A 117 0.57 7.57 -4.69
N LEU A 118 1.69 7.99 -5.29
CA LEU A 118 2.96 7.25 -5.23
C LEU A 118 3.50 7.20 -3.79
N ASP A 119 3.38 8.29 -3.03
CA ASP A 119 3.77 8.35 -1.61
C ASP A 119 2.93 7.39 -0.77
N GLY A 120 1.62 7.33 -1.02
CA GLY A 120 0.69 6.39 -0.39
C GLY A 120 1.04 4.94 -0.72
N LEU A 121 1.34 4.65 -1.98
CA LEU A 121 1.78 3.34 -2.44
C LEU A 121 3.10 2.94 -1.78
N GLN A 122 4.09 3.83 -1.76
CA GLN A 122 5.38 3.58 -1.10
C GLN A 122 5.22 3.35 0.40
N THR A 123 4.32 4.09 1.06
CA THR A 123 3.99 3.90 2.48
C THR A 123 3.37 2.52 2.73
N LEU A 124 2.41 2.10 1.88
CA LEU A 124 1.79 0.78 1.99
C LEU A 124 2.83 -0.33 1.81
N LEU A 125 3.66 -0.22 0.77
CA LEU A 125 4.69 -1.21 0.46
C LEU A 125 5.75 -1.30 1.57
N GLY A 126 6.19 -0.16 2.09
CA GLY A 126 7.13 -0.09 3.20
C GLY A 126 6.56 -0.70 4.48
N ARG A 127 5.32 -0.37 4.85
CA ARG A 127 4.71 -0.88 6.09
C ARG A 127 4.24 -2.33 6.00
N SER A 128 3.96 -2.85 4.81
CA SER A 128 3.66 -4.29 4.63
C SER A 128 4.89 -5.18 4.84
N ALA A 129 6.10 -4.63 4.85
CA ALA A 129 7.32 -5.40 5.00
C ALA A 129 7.41 -6.13 6.35
N PRO A 130 7.89 -7.39 6.37
CA PRO A 130 8.43 -8.19 5.26
C PRO A 130 7.39 -9.14 4.60
N LEU A 131 6.09 -8.97 4.85
CA LEU A 131 5.07 -9.96 4.49
C LEU A 131 4.86 -10.08 2.97
N PRO A 132 4.43 -11.25 2.45
CA PRO A 132 4.03 -11.38 1.05
C PRO A 132 2.84 -10.47 0.72
N ILE A 133 2.77 -9.95 -0.50
CA ILE A 133 1.68 -9.08 -0.97
C ILE A 133 1.12 -9.55 -2.30
N SER A 134 -0.16 -9.24 -2.53
CA SER A 134 -0.84 -9.48 -3.81
C SER A 134 -0.95 -8.16 -4.57
N VAL A 135 -0.60 -8.14 -5.86
CA VAL A 135 -0.52 -6.93 -6.68
C VAL A 135 -1.44 -7.06 -7.89
N LEU A 136 -2.17 -5.99 -8.19
CA LEU A 136 -3.12 -5.92 -9.28
C LEU A 136 -2.86 -4.67 -10.11
N LEU A 137 -2.35 -4.86 -11.32
CA LEU A 137 -2.01 -3.82 -12.27
C LEU A 137 -3.09 -3.75 -13.35
N ARG A 138 -4.06 -2.84 -13.18
CA ARG A 138 -5.25 -2.74 -14.03
C ARG A 138 -5.04 -1.84 -15.25
N LYS A 139 -5.70 -2.21 -16.35
CA LYS A 139 -5.91 -1.33 -17.50
C LYS A 139 -6.62 -0.05 -17.07
N SER A 140 -6.15 1.10 -17.50
CA SER A 140 -6.88 2.35 -17.26
C SER A 140 -7.98 2.50 -18.31
N LEU A 141 -9.24 2.53 -17.87
CA LEU A 141 -10.39 2.77 -18.75
C LEU A 141 -10.60 4.25 -19.07
N ASN A 142 -10.06 5.14 -18.24
CA ASN A 142 -10.20 6.59 -18.35
C ASN A 142 -8.85 7.26 -18.02
N PRO A 143 -7.86 7.18 -18.94
CA PRO A 143 -6.54 7.76 -18.71
C PRO A 143 -6.67 9.27 -18.48
N HIS A 144 -5.93 9.77 -17.50
CA HIS A 144 -5.95 11.18 -17.11
C HIS A 144 -4.55 11.78 -17.18
N PRO A 145 -4.38 13.02 -17.67
CA PRO A 145 -3.06 13.67 -17.73
C PRO A 145 -2.36 13.77 -16.37
N SER A 146 -3.12 13.82 -15.28
CA SER A 146 -2.59 13.91 -13.91
C SER A 146 -2.34 12.56 -13.22
N ALA A 147 -2.62 11.44 -13.89
CA ALA A 147 -2.29 10.11 -13.37
C ALA A 147 -0.77 9.90 -13.46
N PRO A 148 -0.16 9.12 -12.55
CA PRO A 148 1.26 8.80 -12.64
C PRO A 148 1.55 7.98 -13.91
N SER A 149 2.75 8.15 -14.47
CA SER A 149 3.20 7.31 -15.58
C SER A 149 3.46 5.87 -15.12
N ILE A 150 3.32 4.92 -16.04
CA ILE A 150 3.62 3.48 -15.79
C ILE A 150 5.04 3.32 -15.24
N ALA A 151 6.03 4.01 -15.83
CA ALA A 151 7.41 3.96 -15.39
C ALA A 151 7.59 4.41 -13.93
N SER A 152 6.90 5.47 -13.51
CA SER A 152 6.96 5.95 -12.12
C SER A 152 6.34 4.96 -11.14
N VAL A 153 5.24 4.32 -11.53
CA VAL A 153 4.60 3.28 -10.72
C VAL A 153 5.48 2.04 -10.58
N LEU A 154 6.04 1.56 -11.69
CA LEU A 154 6.96 0.41 -11.67
C LEU A 154 8.21 0.69 -10.82
N ARG A 155 8.73 1.92 -10.85
CA ARG A 155 9.86 2.32 -9.98
C ARG A 155 9.57 2.12 -8.48
N VAL A 156 8.34 2.35 -8.05
CA VAL A 156 7.92 2.16 -6.64
C VAL A 156 7.64 0.69 -6.33
N LEU A 157 7.06 -0.03 -7.28
CA LEU A 157 6.61 -1.42 -7.14
C LEU A 157 7.77 -2.43 -7.18
N MET A 158 8.66 -2.31 -8.17
CA MET A 158 9.67 -3.31 -8.49
C MET A 158 10.62 -3.68 -7.34
N PRO A 159 11.06 -2.75 -6.47
CA PRO A 159 11.87 -3.11 -5.30
C PRO A 159 11.20 -4.13 -4.37
N THR A 160 9.89 -4.31 -4.46
CA THR A 160 9.12 -5.26 -3.64
C THR A 160 8.75 -6.56 -4.36
N ALA A 161 9.12 -6.71 -5.64
CA ALA A 161 8.68 -7.81 -6.50
C ALA A 161 9.07 -9.21 -5.98
N ALA A 162 10.16 -9.32 -5.22
CA ALA A 162 10.57 -10.56 -4.56
C ALA A 162 9.55 -11.08 -3.54
N ARG A 163 8.67 -10.22 -3.02
CA ARG A 163 7.61 -10.55 -2.04
C ARG A 163 6.23 -10.70 -2.68
N TRP A 164 6.10 -10.55 -3.99
CA TRP A 164 4.80 -10.67 -4.65
C TRP A 164 4.39 -12.12 -4.68
N LYS A 165 3.24 -12.41 -4.07
CA LYS A 165 2.67 -13.75 -3.98
C LYS A 165 1.65 -14.00 -5.09
N ASP A 166 0.80 -13.01 -5.35
CA ASP A 166 -0.19 -13.07 -6.43
C ASP A 166 -0.03 -11.81 -7.28
N LEU A 167 0.03 -11.97 -8.59
CA LEU A 167 0.14 -10.87 -9.55
C LEU A 167 -0.97 -11.00 -10.57
N LYS A 168 -1.76 -9.93 -10.75
CA LYS A 168 -2.61 -9.75 -11.91
C LYS A 168 -2.10 -8.58 -12.73
N ILE A 169 -1.75 -8.80 -13.99
CA ILE A 169 -1.07 -7.80 -14.82
C ILE A 169 -1.76 -7.61 -16.17
N ASN A 170 -1.98 -6.34 -16.52
CA ASN A 170 -2.48 -5.95 -17.83
C ASN A 170 -1.33 -5.66 -18.81
N PRO A 171 -1.56 -5.84 -20.13
CA PRO A 171 -0.52 -5.72 -21.14
C PRO A 171 0.25 -4.40 -21.17
N GLN A 172 -0.43 -3.29 -20.85
CA GLN A 172 0.17 -1.96 -20.84
C GLN A 172 1.41 -1.84 -19.95
N PHE A 173 1.55 -2.72 -18.94
CA PHE A 173 2.70 -2.72 -18.03
C PHE A 173 3.91 -3.49 -18.58
N PHE A 174 3.76 -4.35 -19.59
CA PHE A 174 4.84 -5.23 -20.04
C PHE A 174 6.04 -4.48 -20.64
N GLU A 175 5.82 -3.38 -21.36
CA GLU A 175 6.90 -2.56 -21.91
C GLU A 175 7.88 -2.11 -20.81
N GLY A 176 7.34 -1.65 -19.67
CA GLY A 176 8.16 -1.23 -18.54
C GLY A 176 8.79 -2.38 -17.75
N LEU A 177 8.45 -3.63 -18.04
CA LEU A 177 9.01 -4.83 -17.42
C LEU A 177 10.03 -5.56 -18.31
N LYS A 178 10.28 -5.08 -19.54
CA LYS A 178 11.27 -5.70 -20.45
C LYS A 178 12.68 -5.70 -19.87
N GLU A 179 13.08 -4.63 -19.19
CA GLU A 179 14.44 -4.43 -18.68
C GLU A 179 14.82 -5.33 -17.49
N ILE A 180 13.84 -5.98 -16.87
CA ILE A 180 14.03 -6.78 -15.66
C ILE A 180 13.92 -8.29 -15.93
N SER A 181 13.96 -8.72 -17.18
CA SER A 181 13.83 -10.14 -17.53
C SER A 181 15.15 -10.91 -17.36
N PRO A 182 15.18 -12.07 -16.69
CA PRO A 182 14.07 -12.70 -15.96
C PRO A 182 13.74 -11.97 -14.65
N GLY A 183 12.45 -11.86 -14.33
CA GLY A 183 11.98 -11.05 -13.21
C GLY A 183 12.36 -11.61 -11.82
N PRO A 184 12.47 -10.75 -10.78
CA PRO A 184 12.87 -11.15 -9.42
C PRO A 184 11.75 -11.84 -8.62
N PHE A 185 10.80 -12.51 -9.29
CA PHE A 185 9.53 -12.98 -8.74
C PHE A 185 9.65 -14.31 -7.97
N VAL A 186 10.48 -14.35 -6.93
CA VAL A 186 10.81 -15.58 -6.19
C VAL A 186 9.64 -16.13 -5.35
N ALA A 187 8.77 -15.26 -4.84
CA ALA A 187 7.61 -15.63 -4.01
C ALA A 187 6.32 -15.83 -4.80
N LEU A 188 6.33 -15.61 -6.13
CA LEU A 188 5.13 -15.59 -6.95
C LEU A 188 4.52 -16.98 -7.08
N GLN A 189 3.28 -17.13 -6.61
CA GLN A 189 2.51 -18.38 -6.58
C GLN A 189 1.35 -18.38 -7.57
N SER A 190 0.73 -17.22 -7.80
CA SER A 190 -0.42 -17.05 -8.68
C SER A 190 -0.17 -15.92 -9.67
N LEU A 191 -0.36 -16.17 -10.95
CA LEU A 191 -0.25 -15.18 -12.02
C LEU A 191 -1.54 -15.15 -12.84
N ASP A 192 -2.14 -13.97 -12.98
CA ASP A 192 -3.23 -13.67 -13.89
C ASP A 192 -2.72 -12.68 -14.93
N LEU A 193 -2.61 -13.12 -16.18
CA LEU A 193 -2.00 -12.36 -17.25
C LEU A 193 -2.99 -12.19 -18.40
N CYS A 194 -3.28 -10.92 -18.72
CA CYS A 194 -3.86 -10.55 -20.00
C CYS A 194 -2.71 -10.25 -20.97
N TYR A 195 -2.72 -10.80 -22.19
CA TYR A 195 -1.61 -10.67 -23.16
C TYR A 195 -2.10 -10.53 -24.61
N TYR A 196 -1.25 -9.98 -25.49
CA TYR A 196 -1.45 -9.95 -26.94
C TYR A 196 -0.11 -10.17 -27.67
N ALA A 197 -0.12 -10.54 -28.96
CA ALA A 197 1.06 -11.03 -29.73
C ALA A 197 2.36 -10.25 -29.60
N GLN A 198 2.30 -8.95 -29.33
CA GLN A 198 3.44 -8.04 -29.53
C GLN A 198 4.04 -7.49 -28.23
N SER A 199 3.47 -7.80 -27.06
CA SER A 199 3.79 -7.05 -25.82
C SER A 199 4.52 -7.83 -24.73
N THR A 200 4.50 -9.16 -24.71
CA THR A 200 5.09 -9.90 -23.59
C THR A 200 6.56 -10.24 -23.81
N PRO A 201 7.47 -9.91 -22.88
CA PRO A 201 8.81 -10.47 -22.88
C PRO A 201 8.70 -11.98 -22.66
N ILE A 202 9.31 -12.75 -23.56
CA ILE A 202 9.12 -14.20 -23.67
C ILE A 202 9.51 -14.94 -22.38
N ASP A 203 10.44 -14.41 -21.59
CA ASP A 203 11.07 -15.08 -20.45
C ASP A 203 10.78 -14.43 -19.08
N LEU A 204 9.97 -13.37 -19.02
CA LEU A 204 9.76 -12.56 -17.80
C LEU A 204 9.36 -13.38 -16.57
N PHE A 205 8.54 -14.40 -16.77
CA PHE A 205 8.01 -15.26 -15.71
C PHE A 205 8.58 -16.69 -15.72
N SER A 206 9.50 -16.98 -16.65
CA SER A 206 10.10 -18.31 -16.80
C SER A 206 10.86 -18.76 -15.54
N GLY A 207 11.48 -17.82 -14.84
CA GLY A 207 12.29 -18.04 -13.64
C GLY A 207 11.53 -18.02 -12.31
N CYS A 208 10.20 -18.14 -12.28
CA CYS A 208 9.42 -18.10 -11.03
C CYS A 208 9.35 -19.48 -10.36
N PRO A 209 10.14 -19.82 -9.32
CA PRO A 209 10.21 -21.18 -8.77
C PRO A 209 8.95 -21.60 -7.97
N SER A 210 8.21 -20.62 -7.47
CA SER A 210 7.05 -20.83 -6.60
C SER A 210 5.73 -20.83 -7.36
N LEU A 211 5.74 -20.61 -8.69
CA LEU A 211 4.52 -20.43 -9.47
C LEU A 211 3.75 -21.75 -9.55
N ARG A 212 2.47 -21.72 -9.17
CA ARG A 212 1.59 -22.90 -9.14
C ARG A 212 0.26 -22.68 -9.85
N ARG A 213 -0.19 -21.44 -9.97
CA ARG A 213 -1.45 -21.08 -10.61
C ARG A 213 -1.22 -20.07 -11.72
N LEU A 214 -1.81 -20.33 -12.88
CA LEU A 214 -1.73 -19.47 -14.05
C LEU A 214 -3.14 -19.28 -14.64
N VAL A 215 -3.54 -18.02 -14.79
CA VAL A 215 -4.68 -17.62 -15.61
C VAL A 215 -4.13 -16.79 -16.76
N ALA A 216 -4.36 -17.24 -17.99
CA ALA A 216 -3.90 -16.56 -19.20
C ALA A 216 -5.09 -16.25 -20.10
N THR A 217 -5.30 -14.96 -20.37
CA THR A 217 -6.38 -14.46 -21.24
C THR A 217 -5.78 -13.66 -22.39
N ALA A 218 -6.04 -14.08 -23.63
CA ALA A 218 -5.64 -13.30 -24.79
C ALA A 218 -6.54 -12.05 -24.93
N ASP A 219 -5.95 -10.89 -25.19
CA ASP A 219 -6.65 -9.66 -25.60
C ASP A 219 -6.43 -9.52 -27.11
N ASN A 220 -7.32 -10.14 -27.89
CA ASN A 220 -7.27 -10.34 -29.35
C ASN A 220 -6.42 -11.56 -29.78
N ALA A 221 -7.06 -12.48 -30.52
CA ALA A 221 -6.67 -13.88 -30.83
C ALA A 221 -5.37 -14.11 -31.63
N SER A 222 -4.44 -13.17 -31.62
CA SER A 222 -3.11 -13.36 -32.19
C SER A 222 -2.10 -13.05 -31.10
N GLY A 223 -1.47 -14.10 -30.57
CA GLY A 223 -0.38 -14.06 -29.61
C GLY A 223 -0.18 -15.42 -28.97
N GLY A 224 1.06 -15.76 -28.62
CA GLY A 224 1.36 -16.96 -27.85
C GLY A 224 1.61 -16.59 -26.40
N ILE A 225 1.20 -17.45 -25.47
CA ILE A 225 1.52 -17.29 -24.04
C ILE A 225 3.06 -17.28 -23.87
N PRO A 226 3.63 -16.36 -23.07
CA PRO A 226 5.06 -16.35 -22.78
C PRO A 226 5.57 -17.69 -22.21
N GLN A 227 6.88 -17.90 -22.22
CA GLN A 227 7.47 -19.09 -21.59
C GLN A 227 7.20 -19.07 -20.08
N MET A 228 6.66 -20.18 -19.59
CA MET A 228 6.31 -20.37 -18.20
C MET A 228 7.00 -21.63 -17.67
N PRO A 229 7.19 -21.75 -16.34
CA PRO A 229 7.61 -22.99 -15.72
C PRO A 229 6.44 -23.99 -15.70
N TRP A 230 6.05 -24.51 -16.86
CA TRP A 230 4.84 -25.33 -17.07
C TRP A 230 4.77 -26.57 -16.18
N ALA A 231 5.90 -27.26 -16.00
CA ALA A 231 5.96 -28.53 -15.26
C ALA A 231 5.54 -28.43 -13.79
N GLN A 232 5.67 -27.26 -13.16
CA GLN A 232 5.30 -27.05 -11.75
C GLN A 232 3.90 -26.47 -11.55
N LEU A 233 3.18 -26.12 -12.64
CA LEU A 233 1.83 -25.59 -12.54
C LEU A 233 0.85 -26.68 -12.07
N THR A 234 -0.05 -26.29 -11.18
CA THR A 234 -1.10 -27.13 -10.59
C THR A 234 -2.50 -26.69 -11.00
N HIS A 235 -2.67 -25.40 -11.27
CA HIS A 235 -3.93 -24.85 -11.79
C HIS A 235 -3.61 -24.01 -13.03
N LEU A 236 -4.30 -24.31 -14.13
CA LEU A 236 -4.11 -23.64 -15.40
C LEU A 236 -5.46 -23.28 -16.00
N GLU A 237 -5.70 -22.00 -16.18
CA GLU A 237 -6.85 -21.49 -16.92
C GLU A 237 -6.36 -20.72 -18.14
N ILE A 238 -6.80 -21.13 -19.33
CA ILE A 238 -6.44 -20.49 -20.58
C ILE A 238 -7.73 -20.08 -21.30
N TRP A 239 -7.80 -18.81 -21.68
CA TRP A 239 -8.95 -18.18 -22.31
C TRP A 239 -8.52 -17.56 -23.64
N GLU A 240 -9.36 -17.74 -24.66
CA GLU A 240 -9.23 -17.13 -26.00
C GLU A 240 -7.96 -17.55 -26.76
N GLU A 241 -7.62 -18.84 -26.69
CA GLU A 241 -6.43 -19.43 -27.32
C GLU A 241 -6.75 -20.56 -28.30
N THR A 242 -5.79 -20.85 -29.18
CA THR A 242 -5.95 -21.96 -30.13
C THR A 242 -5.82 -23.32 -29.46
N LEU A 243 -6.56 -24.31 -29.93
CA LEU A 243 -6.45 -25.70 -29.47
C LEU A 243 -5.04 -26.27 -29.62
N ALA A 244 -4.31 -25.86 -30.67
CA ALA A 244 -2.93 -26.31 -30.92
C ALA A 244 -1.96 -25.80 -29.84
N THR A 245 -2.07 -24.52 -29.47
CA THR A 245 -1.32 -23.91 -28.36
C THR A 245 -1.64 -24.63 -27.05
N CYS A 246 -2.94 -24.78 -26.75
CA CYS A 246 -3.41 -25.41 -25.52
C CYS A 246 -2.90 -26.85 -25.37
N ARG A 247 -2.94 -27.64 -26.46
CA ARG A 247 -2.39 -29.01 -26.48
C ARG A 247 -0.88 -29.01 -26.19
N THR A 248 -0.13 -28.09 -26.79
CA THR A 248 1.32 -28.00 -26.62
C THR A 248 1.69 -27.66 -25.17
N ILE A 249 0.90 -26.80 -24.53
CA ILE A 249 1.08 -26.41 -23.12
C ILE A 249 0.73 -27.57 -22.18
N LEU A 250 -0.39 -28.26 -22.43
CA LEU A 250 -0.83 -29.39 -21.62
C LEU A 250 0.21 -30.51 -21.55
N LEU A 251 0.88 -30.79 -22.67
CA LEU A 251 1.96 -31.79 -22.72
C LEU A 251 3.17 -31.42 -21.83
N GLN A 252 3.34 -30.15 -21.48
CA GLN A 252 4.43 -29.67 -20.63
C GLN A 252 4.04 -29.60 -19.15
N CYS A 253 2.74 -29.68 -18.83
CA CYS A 253 2.22 -29.57 -17.47
C CYS A 253 2.12 -30.96 -16.83
N THR A 254 3.14 -31.38 -16.07
CA THR A 254 3.19 -32.72 -15.46
C THR A 254 2.50 -32.83 -14.10
N ASN A 255 2.23 -31.72 -13.42
CA ASN A 255 1.68 -31.68 -12.06
C ASN A 255 0.28 -31.04 -11.98
N LEU A 256 -0.46 -31.03 -13.09
CA LEU A 256 -1.73 -30.31 -13.19
C LEU A 256 -2.85 -31.03 -12.41
N VAL A 257 -3.53 -30.29 -11.54
CA VAL A 257 -4.64 -30.76 -10.70
C VAL A 257 -5.99 -30.25 -11.22
N SER A 258 -6.02 -29.00 -11.69
CA SER A 258 -7.23 -28.36 -12.21
C SER A 258 -6.91 -27.61 -13.49
N THR A 259 -7.77 -27.74 -14.49
CA THR A 259 -7.60 -26.99 -15.73
C THR A 259 -8.91 -26.58 -16.37
N VAL A 260 -8.91 -25.38 -16.95
CA VAL A 260 -10.05 -24.82 -17.66
C VAL A 260 -9.54 -24.22 -18.97
N PHE A 261 -10.17 -24.59 -20.07
CA PHE A 261 -9.84 -24.08 -21.40
C PHE A 261 -11.09 -23.51 -22.07
N PHE A 262 -10.97 -22.28 -22.54
CA PHE A 262 -11.92 -21.65 -23.44
C PHE A 262 -11.19 -21.34 -24.74
N CYS A 263 -11.28 -22.25 -25.70
CA CYS A 263 -10.65 -22.11 -27.01
C CYS A 263 -11.62 -21.50 -28.03
N VAL A 264 -11.09 -20.74 -28.99
CA VAL A 264 -11.82 -20.11 -30.10
C VAL A 264 -11.49 -20.82 -31.41
#